data_AF-A0AAW6DFA4-F1
#
_entry.id   AF-A0AAW6DFA4-F1
#
_cell.length_a   1.000
_cell.length_b   1.000
_cell.length_c   1.000
_cell.angle_alpha   90.00
_cell.angle_beta   90.00
_cell.angle_gamma   90.00
#
_symmetry.space_group_name_H-M   'P 1'
#
loop_
_entity.id
_entity.type
_entity.pdbx_description
1 polymer ?
#
loop_
_entity_poly.entity_id
_entity_poly.type
_entity_poly.pdbx_seq_one_letter_code
_entity_poly.pdbx_strand_id
1 'polypeptide(L)' 'MMAAAIGMIIVALALLIFCVAVMWKVFCKAGEPGWASLIPFYNLYVMTRITWGRGWLFIFGFLPLGI' A
#
# COMPACT_ATOMS: atom_id res chain seq x y z
N MET A 1 -26.96 15.58 -12.18
CA MET A 1 -25.91 14.55 -12.42
C MET A 1 -24.51 15.03 -12.02
N MET A 2 -24.07 16.24 -12.41
CA MET A 2 -22.71 16.74 -12.09
C MET A 2 -22.43 16.94 -10.58
N ALA A 3 -23.40 17.42 -9.78
CA ALA A 3 -23.21 17.61 -8.33
C ALA A 3 -22.96 16.30 -7.56
N ALA A 4 -23.61 15.20 -7.96
CA ALA A 4 -23.39 13.88 -7.38
C ALA A 4 -21.99 13.33 -7.70
N ALA A 5 -21.48 13.59 -8.91
CA ALA A 5 -20.13 13.20 -9.31
C ALA A 5 -19.06 13.92 -8.47
N ILE A 6 -19.23 15.21 -8.20
CA ILE A 6 -18.31 16.00 -7.36
C ILE A 6 -18.28 15.45 -5.92
N GLY A 7 -19.45 15.14 -5.35
CA GLY A 7 -19.55 14.53 -4.02
C GLY A 7 -18.81 13.19 -3.93
N MET A 8 -18.97 12.31 -4.92
CA MET A 8 -18.27 11.03 -4.98
C MET A 8 -16.74 11.19 -5.09
N ILE A 9 -16.25 12.15 -5.86
CA ILE A 9 -14.81 12.41 -6.01
C ILE A 9 -14.19 12.84 -4.67
N ILE A 10 -14.87 13.72 -3.92
CA ILE A 10 -14.38 14.19 -2.61
C ILE A 10 -14.28 13.02 -1.62
N VAL A 11 -15.31 12.17 -1.57
CA VAL A 11 -15.31 10.98 -0.70
C VAL A 11 -14.21 10.01 -1.12
N ALA A 12 -14.02 9.78 -2.42
CA ALA A 12 -12.96 8.92 -2.92
C ALA A 12 -11.56 9.44 -2.56
N LEU A 13 -11.32 10.75 -2.66
CA LEU A 13 -10.07 11.38 -2.25
C LEU A 13 -9.82 11.26 -0.75
N ALA A 14 -10.85 11.49 0.08
CA ALA A 14 -10.75 11.33 1.52
C ALA A 14 -10.41 9.88 1.91
N LEU A 15 -11.06 8.90 1.27
CA LEU A 15 -10.77 7.48 1.47
C LEU A 15 -9.35 7.12 1.04
N LEU A 16 -8.87 7.66 -0.08
CA LEU A 16 -7.50 7.43 -0.56
C LEU A 16 -6.47 7.91 0.47
N ILE A 17 -6.63 9.13 0.98
CA ILE A 17 -5.74 9.69 2.01
C ILE A 17 -5.80 8.84 3.29
N PHE A 18 -7.00 8.42 3.69
CA PHE A 18 -7.19 7.54 4.85
C PHE A 18 -6.46 6.20 4.68
N CYS A 19 -6.60 5.54 3.52
CA CYS A 19 -5.90 4.29 3.22
C CYS A 19 -4.37 4.44 3.30
N VAL A 20 -3.82 5.52 2.72
CA VAL A 20 -2.38 5.81 2.80
C VAL A 20 -1.94 6.03 4.25
N ALA A 21 -2.71 6.78 5.04
CA ALA A 21 -2.40 7.02 6.45
C ALA A 21 -2.42 5.73 7.29
N VAL A 22 -3.39 4.85 7.06
CA VAL A 22 -3.46 3.54 7.72
C VAL A 22 -2.26 2.67 7.32
N MET A 23 -1.91 2.61 6.03
CA MET A 23 -0.77 1.83 5.54
C MET A 23 0.56 2.34 6.13
N TRP A 24 0.73 3.66 6.22
CA TRP A 24 1.87 4.29 6.88
C TRP A 24 1.98 3.82 8.35
N LYS A 25 0.86 3.83 9.09
CA LYS A 25 0.85 3.35 10.48
C LYS A 25 1.20 1.87 10.60
N VAL A 26 0.78 1.02 9.67
CA VAL A 26 1.14 -0.42 9.64
C VAL A 26 2.65 -0.60 9.47
N PHE A 27 3.25 0.13 8.54
CA PHE A 27 4.70 0.06 8.30
C PHE A 27 5.51 0.57 9.49
N CYS A 28 5.10 1.69 10.10
CA CYS A 28 5.72 2.17 11.33
C CYS A 28 5.63 1.17 12.48
N LYS A 29 4.52 0.44 12.62
CA LYS A 29 4.38 -0.63 13.64
C LYS A 29 5.31 -1.81 13.39
N ALA A 30 5.64 -2.07 12.13
CA ALA A 30 6.57 -3.13 11.75
C ALA A 30 8.06 -2.69 11.82
N GLY A 31 8.35 -1.47 12.27
CA GLY A 31 9.70 -0.92 12.36
C GLY A 31 10.27 -0.42 11.02
N GLU A 32 9.44 -0.34 9.98
CA GLU A 32 9.81 0.11 8.65
C GLU A 32 9.34 1.56 8.40
N PRO A 33 9.98 2.31 7.50
CA PRO A 33 9.61 3.69 7.22
C PRO A 33 8.23 3.77 6.56
N GLY A 34 7.27 4.44 7.18
CA GLY A 34 5.91 4.46 6.66
C GLY A 34 5.69 5.22 5.34
N TRP A 35 6.62 6.11 4.95
CA TRP A 35 6.63 6.70 3.61
C TRP A 35 6.85 5.66 2.50
N ALA A 36 7.36 4.47 2.83
CA ALA A 36 7.51 3.37 1.89
C ALA A 36 6.17 2.94 1.27
N SER A 37 5.04 3.21 1.94
CA SER A 37 3.70 2.91 1.45
C SER A 37 3.31 3.68 0.19
N LEU A 38 3.94 4.83 -0.06
CA LEU A 38 3.61 5.72 -1.16
C LEU A 38 4.24 5.27 -2.49
N ILE A 39 5.36 4.54 -2.44
CA ILE A 39 6.10 4.13 -3.63
C ILE A 39 5.71 2.71 -4.00
N PRO A 40 5.15 2.44 -5.20
CA PRO A 40 4.59 1.13 -5.54
C PRO A 40 5.56 -0.03 -5.34
N PHE A 41 6.77 0.09 -5.88
CA PHE A 41 7.78 -0.97 -5.80
C PHE A 41 8.38 -1.13 -4.40
N TYR A 42 8.62 -0.03 -3.69
CA TYR A 42 9.20 -0.07 -2.35
C TYR A 42 8.19 -0.53 -1.31
N ASN A 43 6.92 -0.17 -1.46
CA ASN A 43 5.80 -0.72 -0.70
C ASN A 43 5.79 -2.25 -0.80
N LEU A 44 5.84 -2.80 -2.02
CA LEU A 44 5.86 -4.25 -2.23
C LEU A 44 7.06 -4.93 -1.55
N TYR A 45 8.25 -4.33 -1.68
CA TYR A 45 9.46 -4.81 -1.02
C TYR A 45 9.31 -4.83 0.50
N VAL A 46 8.89 -3.71 1.10
CA VAL A 46 8.71 -3.56 2.55
C VAL A 46 7.60 -4.48 3.06
N MET A 47 6.49 -4.60 2.35
CA MET A 47 5.41 -5.51 2.73
C MET A 47 5.88 -6.98 2.70
N THR A 48 6.75 -7.34 1.75
CA THR A 48 7.38 -8.66 1.70
C THR A 48 8.42 -8.85 2.82
N ARG A 49 9.17 -7.79 3.20
CA ARG A 49 10.05 -7.80 4.38
C ARG A 49 9.26 -8.08 5.65
N ILE A 50 8.12 -7.41 5.83
CA ILE A 50 7.30 -7.51 7.04
C ILE A 50 6.64 -8.89 7.15
N THR A 51 6.14 -9.44 6.04
CA THR A 51 5.39 -10.72 6.05
C THR A 51 6.28 -11.95 6.12
N TRP A 52 7.41 -11.97 5.41
CA TRP A 52 8.28 -13.16 5.27
C TRP A 52 9.69 -12.97 5.84
N GLY A 53 10.03 -11.79 6.37
CA GLY A 53 11.36 -11.48 6.90
C GLY A 53 12.47 -11.37 5.85
N ARG A 54 12.17 -11.63 4.56
CA ARG A 54 13.12 -11.66 3.45
C ARG A 54 12.59 -10.87 2.26
N GLY A 55 12.94 -9.59 2.16
CA GLY A 55 12.36 -8.69 1.15
C GLY A 55 12.78 -8.99 -0.27
N TRP A 56 13.87 -9.75 -0.46
CA TRP A 56 14.25 -10.27 -1.78
C TRP A 56 13.20 -11.23 -2.37
N LEU A 57 12.29 -11.75 -1.54
CA LEU A 57 11.18 -12.57 -2.01
C LEU A 57 10.13 -11.80 -2.82
N PHE A 58 10.20 -10.46 -2.89
CA PHE A 58 9.26 -9.66 -3.70
C PHE A 58 9.28 -10.09 -5.18
N ILE A 59 10.41 -10.66 -5.64
CA ILE A 59 10.60 -11.19 -6.99
C ILE A 59 9.71 -12.43 -7.24
N PHE A 60 9.45 -13.25 -6.22
CA PHE A 60 8.56 -14.42 -6.35
C PHE A 60 7.08 -14.03 -6.50
N GLY A 61 6.67 -12.83 -6.06
CA GLY A 61 5.31 -12.32 -6.29
C GLY A 61 5.01 -12.02 -7.76
N PHE A 62 6.04 -11.82 -8.59
CA PHE A 62 5.91 -11.64 -10.05
C PHE A 62 5.93 -12.96 -10.83
N LEU A 63 6.41 -14.04 -10.22
CA LEU A 63 6.41 -15.36 -10.84
C LEU A 63 5.09 -16.05 -10.47
N PRO A 64 4.20 -16.36 -11.43
CA PRO A 64 2.99 -17.10 -11.12
C PRO A 64 3.39 -18.53 -10.75
N LEU A 65 3.58 -18.80 -9.46
CA LEU A 65 3.57 -20.17 -8.96
C LEU A 65 2.14 -20.66 -9.09
N GLY A 66 1.91 -21.45 -10.14
CA GLY A 66 0.58 -21.91 -10.57
C GLY A 66 -0.28 -22.43 -9.42
N ILE A 67 -1.38 -21.72 -9.20
CA ILE A 67 -2.65 -22.19 -8.65
C ILE A 67 -3.70 -21.89 -9.72
#